data_AF-A0A059KZ68-F1
#
_entry.id   AF-A0A059KZ68-F1
#
_cell.length_a   1.000
_cell.length_b   1.000
_cell.length_c   1.000
_cell.angle_alpha   90.00
_cell.angle_beta   90.00
_cell.angle_gamma   90.00
#
_symmetry.space_group_name_H-M   'P 1'
#
loop_
_entity.id
_entity.type
_entity.pdbx_description
1 polymer ?
#
loop_
_entity_poly.entity_id
_entity_poly.type
_entity_poly.pdbx_seq_one_letter_code
_entity_poly.pdbx_strand_id
1 'polypeptide(L)' 'MQKVYAPYGSDVSAGTYECADCGYEYSNQSKKSLPPCPQRLDSLHLQNGWKILSGQGDAADDPYPNSDK' A
#
# COMPACT_ATOMS: atom_id res chain seq x y z
N MET A 1 0.49 -17.20 -1.53
CA MET A 1 1.46 -16.20 -1.02
C MET A 1 0.70 -14.91 -0.72
N GLN A 2 0.79 -14.38 0.50
CA GLN A 2 0.25 -13.04 0.79
C GLN A 2 1.15 -12.01 0.10
N LYS A 3 0.59 -11.10 -0.71
CA LYS A 3 1.32 -9.92 -1.15
C LYS A 3 1.65 -9.13 0.11
N VAL A 4 2.94 -8.94 0.39
CA VAL A 4 3.42 -8.22 1.59
C VAL A 4 3.76 -6.76 1.29
N TYR A 5 3.45 -6.26 0.09
CA TYR A 5 3.80 -4.91 -0.36
C TYR A 5 2.66 -4.27 -1.16
N ALA A 6 2.33 -3.02 -0.85
CA ALA A 6 1.36 -2.18 -1.54
C ALA A 6 1.98 -0.80 -1.82
N PRO A 7 2.08 -0.36 -3.08
CA PRO A 7 2.56 0.98 -3.41
C PRO A 7 1.62 2.07 -2.89
N TYR A 8 2.09 3.32 -2.85
CA TYR A 8 1.22 4.45 -2.51
C TYR A 8 0.07 4.59 -3.52
N GLY A 9 -1.12 4.89 -3.02
CA GLY A 9 -2.32 5.00 -3.83
C GLY A 9 -3.08 3.68 -4.05
N SER A 10 -2.53 2.54 -3.62
CA SER A 10 -3.19 1.23 -3.72
C SER A 10 -4.47 1.13 -2.87
N ASP A 11 -5.47 0.42 -3.38
CA ASP A 11 -6.61 -0.08 -2.62
C ASP A 11 -6.12 -1.14 -1.63
N VAL A 12 -6.43 -0.93 -0.36
CA VAL A 12 -6.09 -1.89 0.70
C VAL A 12 -7.24 -2.10 1.67
N SER A 13 -7.29 -3.30 2.22
CA SER A 13 -8.28 -3.67 3.24
C SER A 13 -7.97 -3.02 4.59
N ALA A 14 -8.91 -3.09 5.53
CA ALA A 14 -8.63 -2.73 6.92
C ALA A 14 -7.48 -3.60 7.45
N GLY A 15 -6.49 -2.98 8.07
CA GLY A 15 -5.25 -3.65 8.40
C GLY A 15 -4.18 -2.73 8.95
N THR A 16 -3.05 -3.35 9.29
CA THR A 16 -1.84 -2.67 9.74
C THR A 16 -0.79 -2.77 8.65
N TYR A 17 -0.20 -1.62 8.34
CA TYR A 17 0.77 -1.44 7.28
C TYR A 17 2.03 -0.81 7.88
N GLU A 18 3.20 -1.20 7.43
CA GLU A 18 4.48 -0.62 7.86
C GLU A 18 5.13 0.05 6.66
N CYS A 19 5.64 1.26 6.78
CA CYS A 19 6.35 1.89 5.68
C CYS A 19 7.59 1.07 5.31
N ALA A 20 7.73 0.73 4.03
CA ALA A 20 8.86 -0.10 3.59
C ALA A 20 10.22 0.59 3.72
N ASP A 21 10.23 1.92 3.84
CA ASP A 21 11.43 2.75 3.88
C ASP A 21 11.80 3.19 5.30
N CYS A 22 10.86 3.76 6.07
CA CYS A 22 11.13 4.30 7.41
C CYS A 22 10.63 3.43 8.57
N GLY A 23 9.89 2.34 8.29
CA GLY A 23 9.33 1.48 9.33
C GLY A 23 8.14 2.08 10.09
N TYR A 24 7.55 3.18 9.59
CA TYR A 24 6.39 3.79 10.22
C TYR A 24 5.16 2.88 10.16
N GLU A 25 4.60 2.53 11.32
CA GLU A 25 3.37 1.74 11.39
C GLU A 25 2.14 2.61 11.18
N TYR A 26 1.33 2.23 10.20
CA TYR A 26 0.09 2.86 9.80
C TYR A 26 -1.05 1.85 9.87
N SER A 27 -1.90 2.01 10.87
CA SER A 27 -3.13 1.24 11.01
C SER A 27 -4.27 1.98 10.31
N ASN A 28 -4.94 1.31 9.38
CA ASN A 28 -5.98 1.92 8.56
C ASN A 28 -7.20 1.02 8.44
N GLN A 29 -8.37 1.64 8.25
CA GLN A 29 -9.59 0.95 7.82
C GLN A 29 -9.58 0.77 6.29
N SER A 30 -10.44 -0.11 5.75
CA SER A 30 -10.48 -0.41 4.31
C SER A 30 -10.65 0.88 3.51
N LYS A 31 -9.67 1.21 2.66
CA LYS A 31 -9.67 2.43 1.84
C LYS A 31 -9.16 2.12 0.45
N LYS A 32 -9.79 2.76 -0.54
CA LYS A 32 -9.44 2.62 -1.95
C LYS A 32 -8.13 3.28 -2.36
N SER A 33 -7.51 4.06 -1.46
CA SER A 33 -6.25 4.71 -1.78
C SER A 33 -5.45 4.92 -0.50
N LEU A 34 -4.36 4.16 -0.36
CA LEU A 34 -3.42 4.31 0.74
C LEU A 34 -2.70 5.66 0.62
N PRO A 35 -2.81 6.53 1.64
CA PRO A 35 -2.03 7.76 1.64
C PRO A 35 -0.53 7.43 1.65
N PRO A 36 0.29 8.31 1.08
CA PRO A 36 1.74 8.16 1.17
C PRO A 36 2.21 8.32 2.63
N CYS A 37 3.36 7.73 2.96
CA CYS A 37 3.89 7.81 4.33
C CYS A 37 4.05 9.27 4.78
N PRO A 38 3.52 9.68 5.94
CA PRO A 38 3.65 11.06 6.43
C PRO A 38 5.11 11.44 6.72
N GLN A 39 5.96 10.46 7.06
CA GLN A 39 7.39 10.63 7.29
C GLN A 39 8.20 10.79 5.98
N ARG A 40 7.55 10.76 4.81
CA ARG A 40 8.25 10.93 3.52
C ARG A 40 8.86 12.29 3.27
N LEU A 41 8.41 13.28 4.04
CA LEU A 41 8.95 14.63 3.99
C LEU A 41 10.26 14.73 4.79
N ASP A 42 10.39 13.94 5.86
CA ASP A 42 11.55 13.93 6.77
C ASP A 42 12.57 12.82 6.45
N SER A 43 12.18 11.78 5.71
CA SER A 43 13.04 10.62 5.41
C SER A 43 13.01 10.26 3.92
N LEU A 44 14.16 9.78 3.42
CA LEU A 44 14.32 9.27 2.06
C LEU A 44 13.48 7.99 1.86
N HIS A 45 12.41 8.10 1.07
CA HIS A 45 11.60 6.96 0.65
C HIS A 45 11.99 6.53 -0.77
N LEU A 46 12.62 5.37 -0.88
CA LEU A 46 13.09 4.77 -2.13
C LEU A 46 12.03 3.84 -2.71
N GLN A 47 11.45 2.98 -1.89
CA GLN A 47 10.44 2.01 -2.32
C GLN A 47 9.09 2.69 -2.58
N ASN A 48 8.74 3.73 -1.81
CA ASN A 48 7.48 4.47 -1.97
C ASN A 48 6.26 3.56 -1.83
N GLY A 49 6.26 2.74 -0.79
CA GLY A 49 5.17 1.82 -0.51
C GLY A 49 5.12 1.37 0.94
N TRP A 50 4.12 0.55 1.18
CA TRP A 50 3.74 0.02 2.47
C TRP A 50 3.90 -1.50 2.46
N LYS A 51 4.59 -2.03 3.45
CA LYS A 51 4.55 -3.43 3.82
C LYS A 51 3.24 -3.75 4.52
N ILE A 52 2.65 -4.89 4.19
CA ILE A 52 1.37 -5.31 4.74
C ILE A 52 1.67 -6.23 5.92
N LEU A 53 1.49 -5.73 7.15
CA LEU A 53 1.70 -6.52 8.37
C LEU A 53 0.45 -7.35 8.71
N SER A 54 -0.73 -6.76 8.54
CA SER A 54 -2.02 -7.41 8.76
C SER A 54 -3.04 -6.81 7.81
N GLY A 55 -3.86 -7.65 7.19
CA GLY A 55 -4.80 -7.24 6.15
C GLY A 55 -4.41 -7.77 4.77
N GLN A 56 -4.95 -7.12 3.74
CA GLN A 56 -4.78 -7.54 2.35
C GLN A 56 -4.69 -6.29 1.49
N GLY A 57 -3.55 -6.08 0.85
CA GLY A 57 -3.34 -5.00 -0.11
C GLY A 57 -3.50 -5.47 -1.55
N ASP A 58 -3.69 -4.50 -2.43
CA ASP A 58 -4.34 -4.59 -3.73
C ASP A 58 -4.62 -5.99 -4.30
N ALA A 59 -5.93 -6.19 -4.36
CA ALA A 59 -6.68 -7.26 -4.98
C ALA A 59 -6.04 -7.67 -6.31
N ALA A 60 -6.03 -8.97 -6.57
CA ALA A 60 -5.60 -9.52 -7.85
C ALA A 60 -6.60 -9.25 -9.00
N ASP A 61 -7.60 -8.39 -8.78
CA ASP A 61 -8.65 -8.08 -9.74
C ASP A 61 -8.47 -6.61 -10.14
N ASP A 62 -7.55 -6.37 -11.07
CA ASP A 62 -7.54 -5.17 -11.88
C ASP A 62 -8.64 -5.37 -12.95
N PRO A 63 -9.81 -4.71 -12.87
CA PRO A 63 -10.90 -4.94 -13.82
C PRO A 63 -10.66 -4.28 -15.19
N TYR A 64 -9.44 -3.85 -15.53
CA TYR A 64 -9.09 -3.36 -16.87
C TYR A 64 -8.20 -4.34 -17.64
N PRO A 65 -8.75 -5.48 -18.13
CA PRO A 65 -8.12 -6.18 -19.22
C PRO A 65 -8.27 -5.31 -20.48
N ASN A 66 -7.15 -4.83 -21.00
CA ASN A 66 -7.00 -4.31 -22.36
C ASN A 66 -8.02 -3.25 -22.82
N SER A 67 -7.63 -1.98 -22.67
CA SER A 67 -7.97 -0.97 -23.66
C SER A 67 -7.19 -1.25 -24.96
N ASP A 68 -7.54 -2.29 -25.73
CA ASP A 68 -7.05 -2.44 -27.11
C ASP A 68 -7.99 -3.30 -27.96
N LYS A 69 -9.10 -2.71 -28.43
CA LYS A 69 -9.43 -2.50 -29.86
C LYS A 69 -10.87 -2.07 -30.07
#